data_AF-A0A919NKX8-F1
#
_entry.id   AF-A0A919NKX8-F1
#
_cell.length_a   1.000
_cell.length_b   1.000
_cell.length_c   1.000
_cell.angle_alpha   90.00
_cell.angle_beta   90.00
_cell.angle_gamma   90.00
#
_symmetry.space_group_name_H-M   'P 1'
#
loop_
_entity.id
_entity.type
_entity.pdbx_description
1 polymer ?
#
loop_
_entity_poly.entity_id
_entity_poly.type
_entity_poly.pdbx_seq_one_letter_code
_entity_poly.pdbx_strand_id
1 'polypeptide(L)'
;MSTTVTAPAARTRGKSKQRNWRRDAEAAVAVIRLELDLSDPAIRSRMFTMFGAIWQLRRALQRRAVNRVGAYWRSPHLRAIDAKAARDAFGLSRRAFEQVAAGHVDRSGWLRRHLTRAVAMHLADEVWQSVDRHLFADESGNRHGRPRVATWWTSNRIPGRARSHTKPRTWETFQLVGSLAAHRAAGGHHRRTPVKPGDRSTWWDYTGPLAVVFTGAGDDLVLPVKLAAGPGQQARLDHFLETGMASAASR
;
A
#
# COMPACT_ATOMS: atom_id res chain seq x y z
N MET A 1 -15.58 -28.61 -35.09
CA MET A 1 -16.39 -27.56 -34.44
C MET A 1 -15.67 -27.12 -33.18
N SER A 2 -14.96 -25.99 -33.21
CA SER A 2 -14.14 -25.52 -32.09
C SER A 2 -14.91 -24.47 -31.29
N THR A 3 -15.32 -24.84 -30.08
CA THR A 3 -16.04 -23.97 -29.14
C THR A 3 -15.08 -22.98 -28.50
N THR A 4 -15.21 -21.70 -28.87
CA THR A 4 -14.46 -20.60 -28.24
C THR A 4 -15.10 -20.27 -26.89
N VAL A 5 -14.41 -20.58 -25.79
CA VAL A 5 -14.85 -20.18 -24.45
C VAL A 5 -14.54 -18.69 -24.26
N THR A 6 -15.58 -17.87 -24.27
CA THR A 6 -15.49 -16.43 -23.97
C THR A 6 -15.16 -16.23 -22.48
N ALA A 7 -14.01 -15.63 -22.20
CA ALA A 7 -13.64 -15.26 -20.83
C ALA A 7 -14.64 -14.23 -20.25
N PRO A 8 -15.06 -14.36 -18.97
CA PRO A 8 -16.02 -13.43 -18.38
C PRO A 8 -15.43 -12.02 -18.29
N ALA A 9 -16.26 -11.03 -18.64
CA ALA A 9 -15.91 -9.62 -18.55
C ALA A 9 -15.45 -9.25 -17.13
N ALA A 10 -14.32 -8.52 -17.04
CA ALA A 10 -13.79 -8.06 -15.77
C ALA A 10 -14.83 -7.20 -15.05
N ARG A 11 -15.24 -7.61 -13.83
CA ARG A 11 -16.12 -6.82 -12.95
C ARG A 11 -15.45 -5.49 -12.63
N THR A 12 -15.87 -4.41 -13.29
CA THR A 12 -15.44 -3.05 -12.98
C THR A 12 -16.21 -2.56 -11.75
N ARG A 13 -15.50 -2.00 -10.76
CA ARG A 13 -16.15 -1.30 -9.65
C ARG A 13 -16.88 -0.09 -10.24
N GLY A 14 -18.20 -0.05 -10.12
CA GLY A 14 -19.01 1.10 -10.57
C GLY A 14 -18.52 2.41 -9.96
N LYS A 15 -18.78 3.53 -10.64
CA LYS A 15 -18.45 4.89 -10.15
C LYS A 15 -18.99 5.04 -8.72
N SER A 16 -18.14 5.44 -7.77
CA SER A 16 -18.60 5.66 -6.40
C SER A 16 -19.64 6.78 -6.42
N LYS A 17 -20.88 6.47 -6.01
CA LYS A 17 -21.99 7.43 -5.97
C LYS A 17 -21.81 8.51 -4.88
N GLN A 18 -20.82 8.34 -4.00
CA GLN A 18 -20.49 9.34 -2.99
C GLN A 18 -19.25 10.13 -3.38
N ARG A 19 -19.29 11.44 -3.07
CA ARG A 19 -18.16 12.36 -3.20
C ARG A 19 -17.01 11.77 -2.39
N ASN A 20 -15.91 11.46 -3.07
CA ASN A 20 -14.69 10.99 -2.41
C ASN A 20 -14.35 11.98 -1.29
N TRP A 21 -14.24 11.46 -0.07
CA TRP A 21 -13.82 12.25 1.07
C TRP A 21 -12.50 12.95 0.73
N ARG A 22 -12.48 14.27 0.92
CA ARG A 22 -11.31 15.10 0.74
C ARG A 22 -11.08 15.81 2.06
N ARG A 23 -9.91 15.56 2.66
CA ARG A 23 -9.45 16.35 3.78
C ARG A 23 -9.22 17.79 3.33
N ASP A 24 -9.46 18.73 4.23
CA ASP A 24 -8.98 20.10 4.10
C ASP A 24 -7.46 20.12 3.87
N ALA A 25 -7.05 20.96 2.93
CA ALA A 25 -5.68 21.14 2.54
C ALA A 25 -4.84 21.82 3.62
N GLU A 26 -5.44 22.66 4.45
CA GLU A 26 -4.72 23.41 5.49
C GLU A 26 -4.78 22.72 6.86
N ALA A 27 -5.66 21.73 7.02
CA ALA A 27 -5.74 20.95 8.25
C ALA A 27 -4.38 20.31 8.60
N ALA A 28 -3.93 20.54 9.83
CA ALA A 28 -2.73 19.97 10.40
C ALA A 28 -2.72 18.43 10.26
N VAL A 29 -1.53 17.87 9.98
CA VAL A 29 -1.35 16.41 9.82
C VAL A 29 -0.43 15.93 10.90
N ALA A 30 -0.94 15.10 11.79
CA ALA A 30 -0.10 14.33 12.69
C ALA A 30 0.27 12.99 12.05
N VAL A 31 1.54 12.62 12.16
CA VAL A 31 1.97 11.24 11.95
C VAL A 31 1.98 10.59 13.32
N ILE A 32 1.02 9.69 13.56
CA ILE A 32 0.94 8.91 14.78
C ILE A 32 1.53 7.55 14.49
N ARG A 33 2.51 7.12 15.29
CA ARG A 33 3.05 5.77 15.21
C ARG A 33 2.24 4.90 16.16
N LEU A 34 1.45 4.02 15.58
CA LEU A 34 0.68 3.02 16.30
C LEU A 34 1.38 1.67 16.12
N GLU A 35 1.56 0.95 17.22
CA GLU A 35 2.12 -0.40 17.16
C GLU A 35 1.01 -1.37 16.76
N LEU A 36 1.32 -2.39 15.95
CA LEU A 36 0.36 -3.44 15.64
C LEU A 36 0.33 -4.45 16.79
N ASP A 37 -0.86 -4.82 17.27
CA ASP A 37 -0.98 -5.87 18.28
C ASP A 37 -0.85 -7.26 17.65
N LEU A 38 0.34 -7.84 17.75
CA LEU A 38 0.64 -9.19 17.25
C LEU A 38 0.57 -10.27 18.36
N SER A 39 -0.04 -9.96 19.52
CA SER A 39 -0.18 -10.94 20.61
C SER A 39 -1.11 -12.09 20.25
N ASP A 40 -2.16 -11.82 19.47
CA ASP A 40 -3.07 -12.83 18.91
C ASP A 40 -2.37 -13.62 17.76
N PRO A 41 -2.25 -14.96 17.87
CA PRO A 41 -1.69 -15.80 16.81
C PRO A 41 -2.40 -15.67 15.46
N ALA A 42 -3.71 -15.43 15.43
CA ALA A 42 -4.47 -15.28 14.19
C ALA A 42 -4.11 -13.97 13.48
N ILE A 43 -4.02 -12.85 14.22
CA ILE A 43 -3.57 -11.55 13.70
C ILE A 43 -2.12 -11.65 13.21
N ARG A 44 -1.26 -12.29 14.00
CA ARG A 44 0.14 -12.54 13.63
C ARG A 44 0.22 -13.31 12.31
N SER A 45 -0.50 -14.42 12.18
CA SER A 45 -0.54 -15.23 10.96
C SER A 45 -1.00 -14.43 9.72
N ARG A 46 -2.05 -13.60 9.86
CA ARG A 46 -2.50 -12.70 8.79
C ARG A 46 -1.42 -11.70 8.39
N MET A 47 -0.74 -11.09 9.36
CA MET A 47 0.35 -10.14 9.11
C MET A 47 1.52 -10.80 8.38
N PHE A 48 1.96 -11.98 8.84
CA PHE A 48 3.04 -12.74 8.19
C PHE A 48 2.67 -13.13 6.76
N THR A 49 1.41 -13.52 6.53
CA THR A 49 0.92 -13.87 5.18
C THR A 49 0.88 -12.64 4.27
N MET A 50 0.47 -11.47 4.78
CA MET A 50 0.53 -10.21 4.03
C MET A 50 1.98 -9.86 3.66
N PHE A 51 2.94 -9.92 4.59
CA PHE A 51 4.35 -9.73 4.28
C PHE A 51 4.87 -10.76 3.27
N GLY A 52 4.44 -12.01 3.38
CA GLY A 52 4.68 -13.07 2.40
C GLY A 52 4.22 -12.67 1.00
N ALA A 53 3.01 -12.14 0.88
CA ALA A 53 2.44 -11.67 -0.38
C ALA A 53 3.20 -10.45 -0.94
N ILE A 54 3.51 -9.47 -0.09
CA ILE A 54 4.33 -8.29 -0.43
C ILE A 54 5.68 -8.73 -1.02
N TRP A 55 6.33 -9.67 -0.33
CA TRP A 55 7.61 -10.22 -0.74
C TRP A 55 7.56 -10.93 -2.09
N GLN A 56 6.59 -11.82 -2.29
CA GLN A 56 6.45 -12.54 -3.56
C GLN A 56 6.23 -11.55 -4.71
N LEU A 57 5.38 -10.55 -4.52
CA LEU A 57 5.15 -9.50 -5.52
C LEU A 57 6.42 -8.66 -5.77
N ARG A 58 7.10 -8.20 -4.71
CA ARG A 58 8.36 -7.44 -4.83
C ARG A 58 9.40 -8.23 -5.62
N ARG A 59 9.59 -9.51 -5.31
CA ARG A 59 10.52 -10.39 -6.02
C ARG A 59 10.17 -10.55 -7.48
N ALA A 60 8.89 -10.74 -7.81
CA ALA A 60 8.45 -10.83 -9.20
C ALA A 60 8.77 -9.55 -9.98
N LEU A 61 8.49 -8.39 -9.39
CA LEU A 61 8.80 -7.08 -9.98
C LEU A 61 10.31 -6.85 -10.13
N GLN A 62 11.11 -7.19 -9.13
CA GLN A 62 12.57 -7.06 -9.18
C GLN A 62 13.19 -7.98 -10.22
N ARG A 63 12.76 -9.25 -10.32
CA ARG A 63 13.22 -10.15 -11.40
C ARG A 63 12.90 -9.59 -12.77
N ARG A 64 11.69 -9.04 -12.93
CA ARG A 64 11.29 -8.38 -14.19
C ARG A 64 12.14 -7.14 -14.47
N ALA A 65 12.47 -6.36 -13.46
CA ALA A 65 13.37 -5.20 -13.58
C ALA A 65 14.75 -5.61 -14.07
N VAL A 66 15.38 -6.60 -13.43
CA VAL A 66 16.68 -7.14 -13.81
C VAL A 66 16.67 -7.61 -15.27
N ASN A 67 15.65 -8.36 -15.67
CA ASN A 67 15.54 -8.88 -17.03
C ASN A 67 15.37 -7.76 -18.07
N ARG A 68 14.49 -6.78 -17.81
CA ARG A 68 14.23 -5.66 -18.72
C ARG A 68 15.44 -4.73 -18.86
N VAL A 69 16.10 -4.40 -17.74
CA VAL A 69 17.32 -3.60 -17.74
C VAL A 69 18.44 -4.35 -18.46
N GLY A 70 18.59 -5.65 -18.23
CA GLY A 70 19.55 -6.49 -18.95
C GLY A 70 19.30 -6.49 -20.46
N ALA A 71 18.05 -6.63 -20.91
CA ALA A 71 17.69 -6.60 -22.32
C ALA A 71 17.98 -5.23 -22.96
N TYR A 72 17.64 -4.14 -22.26
CA TYR A 72 17.96 -2.78 -22.69
C TYR A 72 19.46 -2.59 -22.91
N TRP A 73 20.30 -3.03 -21.97
CA TRP A 73 21.76 -2.91 -22.09
C TRP A 73 22.39 -3.86 -23.12
N ARG A 74 21.80 -5.02 -23.38
CA ARG A 74 22.22 -5.93 -24.46
C ARG A 74 21.85 -5.45 -25.87
N SER A 75 21.09 -4.36 -26.00
CA SER A 75 20.60 -3.85 -27.29
C SER A 75 21.26 -2.50 -27.66
N PRO A 76 22.58 -2.44 -27.93
CA PRO A 76 23.29 -1.19 -28.17
C PRO A 76 22.77 -0.40 -29.38
N HIS A 77 22.40 -1.11 -30.45
CA HIS A 77 21.85 -0.52 -31.66
C HIS A 77 20.55 0.25 -31.39
N LEU A 78 19.59 -0.33 -30.65
CA LEU A 78 18.33 0.34 -30.32
C LEU A 78 18.57 1.60 -29.47
N ARG A 79 19.54 1.57 -28.55
CA ARG A 79 19.86 2.72 -27.70
C ARG A 79 20.55 3.84 -28.45
N ALA A 80 21.41 3.50 -29.43
CA ALA A 80 22.12 4.48 -30.24
C ALA A 80 21.17 5.24 -31.18
N ILE A 81 20.12 4.58 -31.68
CA ILE A 81 19.08 5.19 -32.51
C ILE A 81 18.18 6.10 -31.66
N ASP A 82 17.54 5.55 -30.63
CA ASP A 82 16.69 6.31 -29.72
C ASP A 82 16.61 5.59 -28.36
N ALA A 83 17.36 6.11 -27.39
CA ALA A 83 17.40 5.57 -26.04
C ALA A 83 16.04 5.64 -25.32
N LYS A 84 15.18 6.61 -25.64
CA LYS A 84 13.84 6.74 -25.03
C LYS A 84 12.90 5.69 -25.62
N ALA A 85 12.82 5.60 -26.95
CA ALA A 85 12.02 4.56 -27.61
C ALA A 85 12.47 3.15 -27.20
N ALA A 86 13.78 2.92 -27.06
CA ALA A 86 14.31 1.66 -26.56
C ALA A 86 13.82 1.37 -25.12
N ARG A 87 13.85 2.35 -24.21
CA ARG A 87 13.30 2.18 -22.85
C ARG A 87 11.81 1.82 -22.88
N ASP A 88 11.03 2.52 -23.69
CA ASP A 88 9.59 2.27 -23.83
C ASP A 88 9.32 0.86 -24.38
N ALA A 89 10.08 0.41 -25.39
CA ALA A 89 9.98 -0.94 -25.96
C ALA A 89 10.25 -2.05 -24.92
N PHE A 90 11.21 -1.83 -24.00
CA PHE A 90 11.47 -2.77 -22.90
C PHE A 90 10.54 -2.57 -21.69
N GLY A 91 9.61 -1.61 -21.73
CA GLY A 91 8.71 -1.28 -20.63
C GLY A 91 9.43 -0.75 -19.39
N LEU A 92 10.49 0.04 -19.61
CA LEU A 92 11.26 0.73 -18.56
C LEU A 92 10.64 2.09 -18.27
N SER A 93 9.44 2.08 -17.68
CA SER A 93 8.77 3.26 -17.16
C SER A 93 8.00 2.94 -15.87
N ARG A 94 7.83 3.94 -15.00
CA ARG A 94 7.03 3.81 -13.77
C ARG A 94 5.66 3.18 -14.04
N ARG A 95 4.94 3.72 -15.03
CA ARG A 95 3.59 3.25 -15.42
C ARG A 95 3.59 1.79 -15.83
N ALA A 96 4.60 1.34 -16.58
CA ALA A 96 4.70 -0.06 -17.00
C ALA A 96 4.92 -1.01 -15.81
N PHE A 97 5.65 -0.58 -14.77
CA PHE A 97 5.79 -1.36 -13.54
C PHE A 97 4.49 -1.38 -12.71
N GLU A 98 3.81 -0.24 -12.56
CA GLU A 98 2.52 -0.16 -11.86
C GLU A 98 1.46 -1.06 -12.51
N GLN A 99 1.37 -1.06 -13.84
CA GLN A 99 0.47 -1.94 -14.60
C GLN A 99 0.79 -3.42 -14.39
N VAL A 100 2.07 -3.79 -14.41
CA VAL A 100 2.50 -5.18 -14.16
C VAL A 100 2.14 -5.61 -12.74
N ALA A 101 2.36 -4.76 -11.74
CA ALA A 101 2.04 -5.07 -10.35
C ALA A 101 0.53 -5.22 -10.13
N ALA A 102 -0.27 -4.30 -10.67
CA ALA A 102 -1.73 -4.43 -10.66
C ALA A 102 -2.17 -5.73 -11.35
N GLY A 103 -1.60 -6.05 -12.51
CA GLY A 103 -1.89 -7.28 -13.24
C GLY A 103 -1.46 -8.56 -12.51
N HIS A 104 -0.45 -8.53 -11.64
CA HIS A 104 -0.12 -9.65 -10.76
C HIS A 104 -1.20 -9.86 -9.69
N VAL A 105 -1.64 -8.78 -9.04
CA VAL A 105 -2.72 -8.85 -8.05
C VAL A 105 -4.01 -9.31 -8.72
N ASP A 106 -4.46 -8.65 -9.78
CA ASP A 106 -5.74 -8.92 -10.43
C ASP A 106 -5.88 -10.38 -10.89
N ARG A 107 -4.79 -10.98 -11.39
CA ARG A 107 -4.77 -12.38 -11.86
C ARG A 107 -4.56 -13.41 -10.74
N SER A 108 -4.11 -12.98 -9.56
CA SER A 108 -3.83 -13.88 -8.44
C SER A 108 -4.89 -13.75 -7.36
N GLY A 109 -5.78 -14.74 -7.29
CA GLY A 109 -6.75 -14.84 -6.20
C GLY A 109 -6.09 -14.85 -4.82
N TRP A 110 -4.90 -15.44 -4.69
CA TRP A 110 -4.12 -15.43 -3.45
C TRP A 110 -3.59 -14.02 -3.11
N LEU A 111 -2.96 -13.31 -4.04
CA LEU A 111 -2.50 -11.95 -3.77
C LEU A 111 -3.67 -11.01 -3.45
N ARG A 112 -4.83 -11.15 -4.09
CA ARG A 112 -6.02 -10.33 -3.80
C ARG A 112 -6.55 -10.49 -2.39
N ARG A 113 -6.32 -11.64 -1.74
CA ARG A 113 -6.75 -11.88 -0.34
C ARG A 113 -5.85 -11.19 0.68
N HIS A 114 -4.70 -10.67 0.26
CA HIS A 114 -3.68 -10.17 1.17
C HIS A 114 -3.15 -8.79 0.79
N LEU A 115 -3.28 -8.39 -0.46
CA LEU A 115 -2.78 -7.12 -0.99
C LEU A 115 -3.90 -6.34 -1.64
N THR A 116 -3.84 -5.03 -1.42
CA THR A 116 -4.63 -4.08 -2.19
C THR A 116 -3.87 -3.72 -3.47
N ARG A 117 -4.59 -3.22 -4.48
CA ARG A 117 -3.96 -2.69 -5.69
C ARG A 117 -3.02 -1.51 -5.36
N ALA A 118 -3.34 -0.72 -4.33
CA ALA A 118 -2.49 0.37 -3.89
C ALA A 118 -1.10 -0.14 -3.45
N VAL A 119 -1.06 -1.12 -2.53
CA VAL A 119 0.20 -1.72 -2.06
C VAL A 119 1.03 -2.24 -3.22
N ALA A 120 0.39 -2.87 -4.21
CA ALA A 120 1.07 -3.32 -5.43
C ALA A 120 1.70 -2.17 -6.23
N MET A 121 0.98 -1.05 -6.38
CA MET A 121 1.51 0.14 -7.05
C MET A 121 2.66 0.79 -6.27
N HIS A 122 2.62 0.81 -4.93
CA HIS A 122 3.71 1.33 -4.12
C HIS A 122 4.95 0.45 -4.18
N LEU A 123 4.78 -0.87 -4.21
CA LEU A 123 5.87 -1.80 -4.49
C LEU A 123 6.47 -1.58 -5.87
N ALA A 124 5.63 -1.37 -6.89
CA ALA A 124 6.09 -1.04 -8.24
C ALA A 124 6.90 0.26 -8.28
N ASP A 125 6.45 1.30 -7.59
CA ASP A 125 7.17 2.59 -7.53
C ASP A 125 8.52 2.45 -6.81
N GLU A 126 8.60 1.71 -5.70
CA GLU A 126 9.86 1.45 -5.01
C GLU A 126 10.87 0.69 -5.89
N VAL A 127 10.40 -0.34 -6.61
CA VAL A 127 11.23 -1.07 -7.57
C VAL A 127 11.64 -0.16 -8.73
N TRP A 128 10.72 0.66 -9.24
CA TRP A 128 10.99 1.64 -10.28
C TRP A 128 12.07 2.63 -9.86
N GLN A 129 12.03 3.16 -8.63
CA GLN A 129 13.06 4.09 -8.14
C GLN A 129 14.48 3.49 -8.16
N SER A 130 14.60 2.17 -8.04
CA SER A 130 15.91 1.49 -8.17
C SER A 130 16.34 1.36 -9.64
N VAL A 131 15.38 1.18 -10.56
CA VAL A 131 15.62 1.14 -12.01
C VAL A 131 15.96 2.53 -12.54
N ASP A 132 15.19 3.54 -12.15
CA ASP A 132 15.32 4.94 -12.53
C ASP A 132 16.72 5.46 -12.22
N ARG A 133 17.16 5.29 -10.96
CA ARG A 133 18.50 5.63 -10.48
C ARG A 133 19.65 4.89 -11.19
N HIS A 134 19.37 3.75 -11.82
CA HIS A 134 20.36 3.03 -12.62
C HIS A 134 20.40 3.51 -14.07
N LEU A 135 19.24 3.87 -14.63
CA LEU A 135 19.12 4.31 -16.02
C LEU A 135 19.56 5.76 -16.21
N PHE A 136 19.29 6.62 -15.24
CA PHE A 136 19.56 8.04 -15.28
C PHE A 136 20.64 8.43 -14.28
N ALA A 137 21.48 9.37 -14.68
CA ALA A 137 22.48 9.95 -13.78
C ALA A 137 21.81 10.89 -12.77
N ASP A 138 22.38 10.96 -11.57
CA ASP A 138 22.07 11.98 -10.59
C ASP A 138 22.68 13.34 -10.99
N GLU A 139 22.48 14.35 -10.13
CA GLU A 139 22.99 15.71 -10.33
C GLU A 139 24.52 15.76 -10.44
N SER A 140 25.22 14.76 -9.90
CA SER A 140 26.67 14.62 -9.97
C SER A 140 27.15 13.81 -11.19
N GLY A 141 26.23 13.42 -12.09
CA GLY A 141 26.54 12.60 -13.26
C GLY A 141 26.70 11.10 -12.96
N ASN A 142 26.51 10.68 -11.71
CA ASN A 142 26.71 9.30 -11.28
C ASN A 142 25.43 8.48 -11.42
N ARG A 143 25.57 7.19 -11.71
CA ARG A 143 24.44 6.24 -11.75
C ARG A 143 24.56 5.24 -10.63
N HIS A 144 23.42 4.83 -10.08
CA HIS A 144 23.41 3.69 -9.19
C HIS A 144 23.67 2.38 -9.94
N GLY A 145 24.18 1.40 -9.20
CA GLY A 145 24.43 0.05 -9.72
C GLY A 145 23.16 -0.62 -10.26
N ARG A 146 23.36 -1.73 -11.00
CA ARG A 146 22.24 -2.51 -11.56
C ARG A 146 21.23 -2.90 -10.47
N PRO A 147 19.91 -2.90 -10.79
CA PRO A 147 18.89 -3.40 -9.87
C PRO A 147 19.23 -4.82 -9.41
N ARG A 148 18.94 -5.11 -8.15
CA ARG A 148 19.15 -6.43 -7.55
C ARG A 148 17.81 -6.98 -7.05
N VAL A 149 17.74 -8.30 -6.98
CA VAL A 149 16.62 -8.95 -6.29
C VAL A 149 16.96 -9.00 -4.81
N ALA A 150 16.11 -8.39 -3.99
CA ALA A 150 16.25 -8.33 -2.55
C ALA A 150 16.15 -9.73 -1.93
N THR A 151 16.50 -9.82 -0.65
CA THR A 151 16.27 -10.99 0.22
C THR A 151 15.02 -10.77 1.07
N TRP A 152 14.47 -11.86 1.66
CA TRP A 152 13.30 -11.76 2.53
C TRP A 152 13.55 -10.76 3.67
N TRP A 153 14.73 -10.83 4.28
CA TRP A 153 15.15 -9.99 5.40
C TRP A 153 15.27 -8.50 5.08
N THR A 154 15.48 -8.16 3.81
CA THR A 154 15.50 -6.75 3.34
C THR A 154 14.11 -6.25 2.95
N SER A 155 13.06 -7.07 3.14
CA SER A 155 11.66 -6.76 2.85
C SER A 155 10.80 -6.58 4.10
N ASN A 156 11.35 -5.92 5.11
CA ASN A 156 10.72 -5.73 6.42
C ASN A 156 9.76 -4.53 6.53
N ARG A 157 9.43 -3.86 5.41
CA ARG A 157 8.51 -2.72 5.39
C ARG A 157 7.41 -2.88 4.34
N ILE A 158 6.20 -2.45 4.71
CA ILE A 158 5.12 -2.18 3.77
C ILE A 158 5.44 -0.82 3.14
N PRO A 159 5.69 -0.75 1.82
CA PRO A 159 5.97 0.53 1.20
C PRO A 159 4.70 1.36 1.19
N GLY A 160 4.77 2.55 1.77
CA GLY A 160 3.81 3.60 1.52
C GLY A 160 4.52 4.83 0.99
N ARG A 161 3.95 5.47 -0.04
CA ARG A 161 4.41 6.81 -0.39
C ARG A 161 3.87 7.78 0.64
N ALA A 162 4.77 8.47 1.32
CA ALA A 162 4.55 9.87 1.63
C ALA A 162 4.47 10.63 0.28
N ARG A 163 3.29 11.19 -0.01
CA ARG A 163 2.96 12.20 -1.03
C ARG A 163 3.35 11.91 -2.49
N SER A 164 2.37 12.06 -3.37
CA SER A 164 2.62 12.42 -4.77
C SER A 164 3.00 13.90 -4.83
N HIS A 165 4.08 14.25 -5.52
CA HIS A 165 4.53 15.64 -5.73
C HIS A 165 3.78 16.34 -6.88
N THR A 166 2.90 15.62 -7.59
CA THR A 166 2.12 16.15 -8.73
C THR A 166 0.62 16.00 -8.55
N LYS A 167 0.16 15.37 -7.48
CA LYS A 167 -1.25 15.34 -7.07
C LYS A 167 -1.34 15.48 -5.54
N PRO A 168 -2.09 16.45 -5.00
CA PRO A 168 -2.30 16.50 -3.57
C PRO A 168 -3.09 15.26 -3.12
N ARG A 169 -2.53 14.53 -2.15
CA ARG A 169 -3.29 13.74 -1.17
C ARG A 169 -4.09 12.55 -1.70
N THR A 170 -3.42 11.54 -2.25
CA THR A 170 -3.97 10.17 -2.27
C THR A 170 -3.05 9.30 -1.44
N TRP A 171 -3.46 9.05 -0.19
CA TRP A 171 -2.79 8.15 0.73
C TRP A 171 -3.05 6.70 0.34
N GLU A 172 -2.18 5.79 0.79
CA GLU A 172 -2.54 4.38 0.86
C GLU A 172 -3.73 4.13 1.77
N THR A 173 -4.45 3.08 1.43
CA THR A 173 -5.73 2.59 1.93
C THR A 173 -5.68 2.01 3.35
N PHE A 174 -4.86 2.58 4.24
CA PHE A 174 -4.87 2.24 5.66
C PHE A 174 -5.72 3.28 6.38
N GLN A 175 -6.83 2.85 6.95
CA GLN A 175 -7.68 3.73 7.74
C GLN A 175 -7.56 3.34 9.21
N LEU A 176 -7.18 4.31 10.03
CA LEU A 176 -7.36 4.20 11.47
C LEU A 176 -8.84 4.44 11.78
N VAL A 177 -9.46 3.51 12.49
CA VAL A 177 -10.90 3.53 12.83
C VAL A 177 -11.08 3.23 14.31
N GLY A 178 -12.21 3.66 14.88
CA GLY A 178 -12.54 3.44 16.29
C GLY A 178 -12.38 4.67 17.17
N SER A 179 -12.66 4.52 18.46
CA SER A 179 -12.57 5.58 19.45
C SER A 179 -11.49 5.31 20.50
N LEU A 180 -10.88 6.40 20.98
CA LEU A 180 -9.88 6.35 22.05
C LEU A 180 -10.47 5.88 23.38
N ALA A 181 -11.70 6.31 23.69
CA ALA A 181 -12.42 5.89 24.89
C ALA A 181 -12.67 4.37 24.90
N ALA A 182 -13.17 3.80 23.78
CA ALA A 182 -13.36 2.35 23.66
C ALA A 182 -12.03 1.59 23.72
N HIS A 183 -10.96 2.16 23.16
CA HIS A 183 -9.62 1.57 23.25
C HIS A 183 -9.11 1.47 24.69
N ARG A 184 -9.33 2.52 25.50
CA ARG A 184 -8.98 2.53 26.93
C ARG A 184 -9.82 1.55 27.73
N ALA A 185 -11.14 1.54 27.51
CA ALA A 185 -12.06 0.65 28.22
C ALA A 185 -11.71 -0.84 28.04
N ALA A 186 -11.13 -1.17 26.89
CA ALA A 186 -10.69 -2.52 26.57
C ALA A 186 -9.24 -2.84 26.96
N GLY A 187 -8.54 -1.92 27.65
CA GLY A 187 -7.22 -2.17 28.22
C GLY A 187 -6.07 -2.17 27.22
N GLY A 188 -6.21 -1.53 26.05
CA GLY A 188 -5.10 -1.32 25.08
C GLY A 188 -4.52 -2.57 24.42
N HIS A 189 -5.05 -3.76 24.71
CA HIS A 189 -4.59 -5.06 24.22
C HIS A 189 -5.77 -5.88 23.72
N HIS A 190 -6.12 -5.70 22.45
CA HIS A 190 -7.24 -6.42 21.85
C HIS A 190 -6.82 -7.81 21.41
N ARG A 191 -7.13 -8.81 22.24
CA ARG A 191 -6.99 -10.24 21.91
C ARG A 191 -8.00 -10.75 20.87
N ARG A 192 -8.87 -9.89 20.34
CA ARG A 192 -9.90 -10.26 19.36
C ARG A 192 -9.89 -9.28 18.19
N THR A 193 -10.04 -9.83 16.98
CA THR A 193 -10.18 -9.04 15.76
C THR A 193 -11.43 -8.16 15.88
N PRO A 194 -11.33 -6.84 15.62
CA PRO A 194 -12.50 -5.98 15.54
C PRO A 194 -13.53 -6.57 14.57
N VAL A 195 -14.78 -6.62 15.02
CA VAL A 195 -15.88 -7.08 14.17
C VAL A 195 -16.30 -5.92 13.28
N LYS A 196 -16.40 -6.18 11.98
CA LYS A 196 -16.89 -5.18 11.02
C LYS A 196 -18.29 -4.72 11.46
N PRO A 197 -18.59 -3.42 11.43
CA PRO A 197 -19.96 -2.92 11.59
C PRO A 197 -20.92 -3.65 10.63
N GLY A 198 -22.17 -3.88 11.06
CA GLY A 198 -23.18 -4.63 10.31
C GLY A 198 -23.47 -4.12 8.89
N ASP A 199 -24.28 -4.83 8.10
CA ASP A 199 -24.38 -4.68 6.64
C ASP A 199 -24.71 -3.26 6.10
N ARG A 200 -25.26 -2.36 6.92
CA ARG A 200 -25.55 -0.96 6.54
C ARG A 200 -24.55 0.05 7.08
N SER A 201 -23.65 -0.35 7.99
CA SER A 201 -22.62 0.51 8.57
C SER A 201 -21.27 0.28 7.91
N THR A 202 -20.53 1.37 7.80
CA THR A 202 -19.17 1.40 7.30
C THR A 202 -18.20 1.40 8.47
N TRP A 203 -16.91 1.22 8.17
CA TRP A 203 -15.86 1.39 9.17
C TRP A 203 -15.79 2.80 9.80
N TRP A 204 -16.46 3.80 9.22
CA TRP A 204 -16.60 5.13 9.82
C TRP A 204 -17.58 5.15 10.99
N ASP A 205 -18.57 4.24 10.98
CA ASP A 205 -19.58 4.09 12.03
C ASP A 205 -19.07 3.20 13.17
N TYR A 206 -17.83 2.69 13.06
CA TYR A 206 -17.21 1.84 14.05
C TYR A 206 -16.79 2.67 15.27
N THR A 207 -17.54 2.54 16.36
CA THR A 207 -17.27 3.21 17.65
C THR A 207 -16.42 2.39 18.61
N GLY A 208 -16.05 1.17 18.19
CA GLY A 208 -15.23 0.25 18.96
C GLY A 208 -13.77 0.68 19.08
N PRO A 209 -12.91 -0.18 19.64
CA PRO A 209 -11.53 0.17 19.90
C PRO A 209 -10.66 0.41 18.66
N LEU A 210 -9.62 1.24 18.77
CA LEU A 210 -8.74 1.63 17.66
C LEU A 210 -8.18 0.42 16.88
N ALA A 211 -8.25 0.50 15.55
CA ALA A 211 -7.71 -0.50 14.63
C ALA A 211 -7.31 0.10 13.28
N VAL A 212 -6.39 -0.55 12.58
CA VAL A 212 -6.04 -0.23 11.18
C VAL A 212 -6.79 -1.17 10.24
N VAL A 213 -7.50 -0.59 9.28
CA VAL A 213 -8.25 -1.33 8.26
C VAL A 213 -7.56 -1.19 6.91
N PHE A 214 -7.26 -2.33 6.31
CA PHE A 214 -6.72 -2.50 4.97
C PHE A 214 -7.88 -2.92 4.05
N THR A 215 -8.43 -1.95 3.32
CA THR A 215 -9.61 -2.21 2.49
C THR A 215 -9.25 -2.80 1.13
N GLY A 216 -10.04 -3.77 0.68
CA GLY A 216 -9.89 -4.37 -0.66
C GLY A 216 -8.89 -5.54 -0.74
N ALA A 217 -8.52 -6.14 0.38
CA ALA A 217 -7.77 -7.40 0.45
C ALA A 217 -8.70 -8.64 0.36
N GLY A 218 -9.70 -8.60 -0.52
CA GLY A 218 -10.77 -9.60 -0.59
C GLY A 218 -11.83 -9.33 0.48
N ASP A 219 -11.46 -9.59 1.73
CA ASP A 219 -12.12 -9.05 2.92
C ASP A 219 -11.28 -7.90 3.49
N ASP A 220 -11.88 -7.03 4.29
CA ASP A 220 -11.11 -6.00 4.97
C ASP A 220 -10.16 -6.66 5.98
N LEU A 221 -8.85 -6.48 5.80
CA LEU A 221 -7.86 -6.94 6.76
C LEU A 221 -7.78 -5.91 7.89
N VAL A 222 -8.17 -6.33 9.09
CA VAL A 222 -8.23 -5.46 10.26
C VAL A 222 -7.17 -5.87 11.26
N LEU A 223 -6.36 -4.90 11.69
CA LEU A 223 -5.28 -5.11 12.64
C LEU A 223 -5.51 -4.22 13.86
N PRO A 224 -5.70 -4.80 15.07
CA PRO A 224 -5.72 -4.01 16.29
C PRO A 224 -4.40 -3.28 16.48
N VAL A 225 -4.46 -2.09 17.07
CA VAL A 225 -3.28 -1.31 17.41
C VAL A 225 -3.05 -1.26 18.92
N LYS A 226 -1.80 -1.04 19.32
CA LYS A 226 -1.40 -0.62 20.66
C LYS A 226 -0.95 0.82 20.62
N LEU A 227 -1.28 1.54 21.69
CA LEU A 227 -0.66 2.82 21.96
C LEU A 227 0.67 2.57 22.66
N ALA A 228 1.73 3.20 22.15
CA ALA A 228 3.05 3.08 22.75
C ALA A 228 3.00 3.61 24.20
N ALA A 229 3.41 2.77 25.15
CA ALA A 229 3.53 3.17 26.54
C ALA A 229 4.72 4.13 26.67
N GLY A 230 4.47 5.37 27.09
CA GLY A 230 5.52 6.35 27.32
C GLY A 230 4.97 7.69 27.80
N PRO A 231 5.72 8.42 28.64
CA PRO A 231 5.31 9.73 29.11
C PRO A 231 5.05 10.67 27.91
N GLY A 232 3.89 11.34 27.91
CA GLY A 232 3.50 12.30 26.88
C GLY A 232 2.99 11.73 25.55
N GLN A 233 3.17 10.44 25.24
CA GLN A 233 2.61 9.84 24.01
C GLN A 233 1.08 9.79 24.04
N GLN A 234 0.52 9.49 25.22
CA GLN A 234 -0.92 9.49 25.44
C GLN A 234 -1.50 10.90 25.27
N ALA A 235 -0.94 11.90 25.96
CA ALA A 235 -1.39 13.30 25.85
C ALA A 235 -1.28 13.83 24.41
N ARG A 236 -0.24 13.42 23.68
CA ARG A 236 -0.06 13.75 22.26
C ARG A 236 -1.17 13.15 21.40
N LEU A 237 -1.53 11.89 21.61
CA LEU A 237 -2.62 11.25 20.90
C LEU A 237 -3.98 11.89 21.23
N ASP A 238 -4.24 12.12 22.51
CA ASP A 238 -5.47 12.72 23.02
C ASP A 238 -5.69 14.09 22.38
N HIS A 239 -4.67 14.95 22.42
CA HIS A 239 -4.68 16.26 21.75
C HIS A 239 -5.06 16.15 20.27
N PHE A 240 -4.51 15.19 19.53
CA PHE A 240 -4.80 15.06 18.10
C PHE A 240 -6.19 14.48 17.80
N LEU A 241 -6.67 13.54 18.61
CA LEU A 241 -7.99 12.94 18.41
C LEU A 241 -9.11 13.90 18.84
N GLU A 242 -8.92 14.66 19.91
CA GLU A 242 -9.87 15.69 20.36
C GLU A 242 -9.96 16.85 19.37
N THR A 243 -8.81 17.37 18.91
CA THR A 243 -8.78 18.47 17.93
C THR A 243 -9.24 18.02 16.54
N GLY A 244 -9.00 16.75 16.17
CA GLY A 244 -9.41 16.17 14.91
C GLY A 244 -10.90 15.82 14.81
N MET A 245 -11.51 15.36 15.91
CA MET A 245 -12.93 15.01 15.94
C MET A 245 -13.87 16.20 16.20
N ALA A 246 -13.41 17.26 16.88
CA ALA A 246 -14.18 18.50 16.99
C ALA A 246 -14.50 19.14 15.62
N SER A 247 -13.66 18.91 14.60
CA SER A 247 -13.92 19.34 13.22
C SER A 247 -14.94 18.46 12.47
N ALA A 248 -15.18 17.24 12.96
CA ALA A 248 -16.12 16.29 12.38
C ALA A 248 -17.52 16.36 13.02
N ALA A 249 -17.61 16.78 14.29
CA ALA A 249 -18.88 16.89 15.03
C ALA A 249 -19.73 18.12 14.66
N SER A 250 -19.25 19.02 13.79
CA SER A 250 -20.03 20.16 13.28
C SER A 250 -20.62 19.93 11.88
N ARG A 251 -20.76 18.68 11.43
CA ARG A 251 -21.32 18.35 10.11
C ARG A 251 -22.31 17.20 10.12
#